data_AF-A0A7Y7CP13-F1
#
_entry.id   AF-A0A7Y7CP13-F1
#
_cell.length_a   1.000
_cell.length_b   1.000
_cell.length_c   1.000
_cell.angle_alpha   90.00
_cell.angle_beta   90.00
_cell.angle_gamma   90.00
#
_symmetry.space_group_name_H-M   'P 1'
#
loop_
_entity.id
_entity.type
_entity.pdbx_description
1 polymer ?
#
loop_
_entity_poly.entity_id
_entity_poly.type
_entity_poly.pdbx_seq_one_letter_code
_entity_poly.pdbx_strand_id
1 'polypeptide(L)'
;MSLAVQAQDYDKVEIKTQPLRGGLYALFGTGGNIGLSVGEDGIVLIDDQYAPLTGKIRAAIAEISDKPIQYVINTHFHGDH
;
A
#
# COMPACT_ATOMS: atom_id res chain seq x y z
N MET A 1 -29.23 -20.75 -4.74
CA MET A 1 -28.69 -19.49 -4.18
C MET A 1 -27.40 -19.18 -4.91
N SER A 2 -27.40 -18.19 -5.80
CA SER A 2 -26.15 -17.70 -6.39
C SER A 2 -25.57 -16.67 -5.43
N LEU A 3 -24.38 -16.93 -4.90
CA LEU A 3 -23.58 -15.91 -4.23
C LEU A 3 -23.04 -14.99 -5.33
N ALA A 4 -23.66 -13.83 -5.50
CA ALA A 4 -23.01 -12.76 -6.24
C ALA A 4 -21.76 -12.37 -5.45
N VAL A 5 -20.57 -12.61 -6.01
CA VAL A 5 -19.35 -11.96 -5.54
C VAL A 5 -19.56 -10.48 -5.72
N GLN A 6 -19.78 -9.76 -4.62
CA GLN A 6 -19.86 -8.31 -4.65
C GLN A 6 -18.49 -7.80 -5.04
N ALA A 7 -18.38 -7.15 -6.21
CA ALA A 7 -17.14 -6.51 -6.62
C ALA A 7 -16.73 -5.48 -5.55
N GLN A 8 -15.45 -5.50 -5.19
CA GLN A 8 -14.90 -4.63 -4.17
C GLN A 8 -14.95 -3.17 -4.66
N ASP A 9 -15.57 -2.29 -3.89
CA ASP A 9 -15.71 -0.86 -4.22
C ASP A 9 -14.46 -0.11 -3.73
N TYR A 10 -13.45 -0.02 -4.60
CA TYR A 10 -12.16 0.62 -4.29
C TYR A 10 -12.26 2.14 -4.14
N ASP A 11 -13.32 2.78 -4.65
CA ASP A 11 -13.50 4.23 -4.56
C ASP A 11 -13.69 4.67 -3.11
N LYS A 12 -14.29 3.81 -2.27
CA LYS A 12 -14.50 4.07 -0.83
C LYS A 12 -13.30 3.75 0.06
N VAL A 13 -12.26 3.13 -0.49
CA VAL A 13 -11.08 2.74 0.31
C VAL A 13 -10.25 3.97 0.63
N GLU A 14 -9.94 4.15 1.91
CA GLU A 14 -8.98 5.13 2.40
C GLU A 14 -7.67 4.43 2.76
N ILE A 15 -6.53 4.99 2.33
CA ILE A 15 -5.21 4.52 2.74
C ILE A 15 -4.78 5.31 3.99
N LYS A 16 -4.67 4.63 5.13
CA LYS A 16 -4.25 5.23 6.39
C LYS A 16 -2.80 4.90 6.66
N THR A 17 -2.01 5.90 7.04
CA THR A 17 -0.58 5.75 7.35
C THR A 17 -0.37 5.79 8.86
N GLN A 18 0.47 4.88 9.37
CA GLN A 18 0.88 4.87 10.77
C GLN A 18 2.41 4.85 10.86
N PRO A 19 3.03 5.88 11.46
CA PRO A 19 4.46 5.83 11.76
C PRO A 19 4.75 4.75 12.80
N LEU A 20 5.82 4.00 12.56
CA LEU A 20 6.36 3.02 13.51
C LEU A 20 7.61 3.62 14.15
N ARG A 21 8.79 3.35 13.59
CA ARG A 21 10.08 3.89 14.07
C ARG A 21 11.12 3.90 12.97
N GLY A 22 12.00 4.91 12.98
CA GLY A 22 13.21 4.92 12.14
C GLY A 22 12.92 4.92 10.64
N GLY A 23 11.93 5.70 10.20
CA GLY A 23 11.52 5.74 8.79
C GLY A 23 10.61 4.59 8.35
N LEU A 24 10.21 3.71 9.27
CA LEU A 24 9.24 2.64 9.01
C LEU A 24 7.80 3.11 9.25
N TYR A 25 6.91 2.75 8.32
CA TYR A 25 5.48 3.01 8.41
C TYR A 25 4.69 1.75 8.04
N ALA A 26 3.49 1.63 8.61
CA ALA A 26 2.47 0.72 8.14
C ALA A 26 1.39 1.52 7.38
N LEU A 27 0.97 1.01 6.22
CA LEU A 27 -0.12 1.54 5.43
C LEU A 27 -1.29 0.55 5.49
N PHE A 28 -2.47 1.04 5.84
CA PHE A 28 -3.69 0.24 5.96
C PHE A 28 -4.66 0.63 4.84
N GLY A 29 -5.20 -0.36 4.14
CA GLY A 29 -6.19 -0.19 3.10
C GLY A 29 -7.13 -1.39 3.06
N THR A 30 -7.26 -2.03 1.90
CA THR A 30 -7.99 -3.29 1.77
C THR A 30 -7.13 -4.32 1.02
N GLY A 31 -7.20 -5.60 1.42
CA GLY A 31 -6.27 -6.63 0.94
C GLY A 31 -4.97 -6.72 1.74
N GLY A 32 -5.00 -6.41 3.04
CA GLY A 32 -3.83 -6.50 3.93
C GLY A 32 -3.14 -5.16 4.21
N ASN A 33 -2.00 -5.24 4.90
CA ASN A 33 -1.20 -4.08 5.29
C ASN A 33 0.03 -3.99 4.41
N ILE A 34 0.40 -2.77 4.05
CA ILE A 34 1.62 -2.46 3.31
C ILE A 34 2.70 -2.00 4.29
N GLY A 35 3.92 -2.49 4.11
CA GLY A 35 5.10 -1.96 4.78
C GLY A 35 5.77 -0.87 3.96
N LEU A 36 6.23 0.19 4.60
CA LEU A 36 6.98 1.27 3.95
C LEU A 36 8.26 1.54 4.74
N SER A 37 9.40 1.53 4.07
CA SER A 37 10.69 1.94 4.62
C SER A 37 11.24 3.13 3.85
N VAL A 38 11.41 4.25 4.55
CA VAL A 38 11.97 5.49 4.00
C VAL A 38 13.42 5.63 4.44
N GLY A 39 14.35 5.49 3.50
CA GLY A 39 15.79 5.67 3.71
C GLY A 39 16.35 6.91 3.04
N GLU A 40 17.66 7.13 3.16
CA GLU A 40 18.34 8.25 2.50
C GLU A 40 18.33 8.12 0.97
N ASP A 41 18.46 6.91 0.45
CA ASP A 41 18.55 6.62 -0.99
C ASP A 41 17.19 6.48 -1.70
N GLY A 42 16.10 6.34 -0.93
CA GLY A 42 14.77 6.13 -1.49
C GLY A 42 13.83 5.34 -0.59
N ILE A 43 12.73 4.90 -1.17
CA ILE A 43 11.65 4.18 -0.50
C ILE A 43 11.62 2.72 -0.97
N VAL A 44 11.47 1.80 -0.02
CA VAL A 44 11.09 0.40 -0.26
C VAL A 44 9.64 0.21 0.19
N LEU A 45 8.82 -0.30 -0.72
CA LEU A 45 7.45 -0.70 -0.45
C LEU A 45 7.39 -2.23 -0.32
N ILE A 46 6.70 -2.73 0.71
CA ILE A 46 6.45 -4.15 0.94
C ILE A 46 4.95 -4.37 0.79
N ASP A 47 4.58 -5.17 -0.22
CA ASP A 47 3.22 -5.36 -0.73
C ASP A 47 2.58 -4.11 -1.36
N ASP A 48 1.63 -4.29 -2.27
CA ASP A 48 1.07 -3.20 -3.10
C ASP A 48 -0.47 -3.19 -3.20
N GLN A 49 -1.16 -4.12 -2.52
CA GLN A 49 -2.62 -4.28 -2.57
C GLN A 49 -3.11 -4.45 -4.02
N TYR A 50 -4.35 -4.07 -4.28
CA TYR A 50 -4.95 -4.19 -5.60
C TYR A 50 -4.57 -3.02 -6.52
N ALA A 51 -4.34 -3.30 -7.81
CA ALA A 51 -4.00 -2.31 -8.82
C ALA A 51 -4.88 -1.03 -8.85
N PRO A 52 -6.21 -1.07 -8.61
CA PRO A 52 -7.02 0.15 -8.52
C PRO A 52 -6.62 1.11 -7.38
N LEU A 53 -5.91 0.65 -6.36
CA LEU A 53 -5.50 1.44 -5.19
C LEU A 53 -4.15 2.12 -5.37
N THR A 54 -3.37 1.81 -6.42
CA THR A 54 -2.03 2.37 -6.64
C THR A 54 -2.00 3.90 -6.54
N GLY A 55 -2.99 4.59 -7.11
CA GLY A 55 -3.08 6.05 -7.04
C GLY A 55 -3.21 6.57 -5.60
N LYS A 56 -4.04 5.92 -4.79
CA LYS A 56 -4.27 6.30 -3.39
C LYS A 56 -3.07 5.98 -2.51
N ILE A 57 -2.41 4.85 -2.75
CA ILE A 57 -1.18 4.45 -2.04
C ILE A 57 -0.06 5.44 -2.32
N ARG A 58 0.16 5.80 -3.60
CA ARG A 58 1.16 6.81 -3.96
C ARG A 58 0.87 8.17 -3.34
N ALA A 59 -0.39 8.59 -3.30
CA ALA A 59 -0.78 9.84 -2.63
C ALA A 59 -0.45 9.79 -1.13
N ALA A 60 -0.79 8.70 -0.43
CA ALA A 60 -0.48 8.54 0.99
C ALA A 60 1.04 8.51 1.28
N ILE A 61 1.84 7.92 0.38
CA ILE A 61 3.31 7.92 0.49
C ILE A 61 3.87 9.33 0.27
N ALA A 62 3.31 10.11 -0.66
CA ALA A 62 3.74 11.47 -0.95
C ALA A 62 3.56 12.44 0.23
N GLU A 63 2.57 12.18 1.10
CA GLU A 63 2.40 12.92 2.36
C GLU A 63 3.49 12.58 3.41
N ILE A 64 4.19 11.45 3.24
CA ILE A 64 5.28 11.00 4.12
C ILE A 64 6.65 11.48 3.61
N SER A 65 6.89 11.36 2.31
CA SER A 65 8.22 11.59 1.70
C SER A 65 8.10 11.87 0.20
N ASP A 66 8.95 12.76 -0.30
CA ASP A 66 9.12 13.09 -1.71
C ASP A 66 10.16 12.20 -2.43
N LYS A 67 10.82 11.30 -1.70
CA LYS A 67 11.81 10.37 -2.23
C LYS A 67 11.17 9.36 -3.21
N PRO A 68 11.92 8.90 -4.23
CA PRO A 68 11.41 7.92 -5.16
C PRO A 68 11.16 6.56 -4.49
N ILE A 69 10.10 5.86 -4.91
CA ILE A 69 9.90 4.43 -4.63
C ILE A 69 10.85 3.65 -5.55
N GLN A 70 11.88 3.05 -4.96
CA GLN A 70 12.94 2.36 -5.68
C GLN A 70 12.60 0.89 -5.89
N TYR A 71 11.95 0.28 -4.91
CA TYR A 71 11.61 -1.14 -4.91
C TYR A 71 10.20 -1.36 -4.38
N VAL A 72 9.54 -2.35 -4.97
CA VAL A 72 8.32 -2.97 -4.46
C VAL A 72 8.64 -4.46 -4.26
N ILE A 73 8.36 -4.98 -3.08
CA ILE A 73 8.60 -6.38 -2.70
C ILE A 73 7.28 -6.98 -2.30
N ASN A 74 6.75 -7.87 -3.14
CA ASN A 74 5.53 -8.60 -2.85
C ASN A 74 5.88 -9.90 -2.14
N THR A 75 5.26 -10.11 -0.98
CA THR A 75 5.63 -11.18 -0.05
C THR A 75 5.24 -12.57 -0.54
N HIS A 76 4.23 -12.66 -1.41
CA HIS A 76 3.74 -13.89 -2.03
C HIS A 76 2.87 -13.57 -3.26
N PHE A 77 2.26 -14.59 -3.88
CA PHE A 77 1.63 -14.48 -5.21
C PHE A 77 0.13 -14.16 -5.22
N HIS A 78 -0.50 -13.93 -4.06
CA HIS A 78 -1.93 -13.65 -4.02
C HIS A 78 -2.25 -12.29 -4.68
N GLY A 79 -3.49 -12.12 -5.14
CA GLY A 79 -3.85 -10.99 -6.02
C GLY A 79 -3.92 -9.61 -5.35
N ASP A 80 -3.70 -9.53 -4.04
CA ASP A 80 -3.45 -8.33 -3.25
C ASP A 80 -1.95 -8.01 -3.09
N HIS A 81 -1.12 -8.71 -3.86
CA HIS A 81 0.33 -8.61 -3.95
C HIS A 81 0.76 -8.76 -5.42
#